data_AF-A0A447MSD7-F1
#
_entry.id   AF-A0A447MSD7-F1
#
_cell.length_a   1.000
_cell.length_b   1.000
_cell.length_c   1.000
_cell.angle_alpha   90.00
_cell.angle_beta   90.00
_cell.angle_gamma   90.00
#
_symmetry.space_group_name_H-M   'P 1'
#
loop_
_entity.id
_entity.type
_entity.pdbx_description
1 polymer ?
#
loop_
_entity_poly.entity_id
_entity_poly.type
_entity_poly.pdbx_seq_one_letter_code
_entity_poly.pdbx_strand_id
1 'polypeptide(L)'
;MPDGTTRFSYNGEPVYHYMGTSTFSEYTVCAEISLAKVNPQAPLDKVCLLGCGVTTGIGAVHNTAKVKAGDTVAVFWFRRYWAGGYSGRGSG
;
A
#
# COMPACT_ATOMS: atom_id res chain seq x y z
N MET A 1 -0.80 -19.55 -1.34
CA MET A 1 -0.21 -19.38 -2.68
C MET A 1 -1.27 -19.71 -3.74
N PRO A 2 -1.08 -19.41 -5.04
CA PRO A 2 -2.06 -19.75 -6.09
C PRO A 2 -2.39 -21.25 -6.16
N ASP A 3 -1.51 -22.09 -5.60
CA ASP A 3 -1.66 -23.53 -5.42
C ASP A 3 -2.51 -23.94 -4.19
N GLY A 4 -3.11 -22.99 -3.48
CA GLY A 4 -3.93 -23.23 -2.29
C GLY A 4 -3.16 -23.62 -1.03
N THR A 5 -1.84 -23.79 -1.10
CA THR A 5 -1.02 -24.20 0.04
C THR A 5 -0.48 -23.00 0.82
N THR A 6 -0.09 -23.24 2.07
CA THR A 6 0.72 -22.29 2.84
C THR A 6 2.21 -22.67 2.82
N ARG A 7 3.06 -21.66 2.98
CA ARG A 7 4.52 -21.79 3.14
C ARG A 7 4.97 -21.35 4.53
N PHE A 8 4.04 -20.92 5.38
CA PHE A 8 4.29 -20.56 6.76
C PHE A 8 3.70 -21.62 7.68
N SER A 9 4.51 -22.10 8.62
CA SER A 9 4.06 -22.90 9.75
C SER A 9 4.65 -22.31 11.02
N TYR A 10 3.87 -22.30 12.09
CA TYR A 10 4.30 -21.86 13.41
C TYR A 10 3.81 -22.87 14.44
N ASN A 11 4.72 -23.44 15.22
CA ASN A 11 4.41 -24.46 16.24
C ASN A 11 3.58 -25.66 15.73
N GLY A 12 3.80 -26.07 14.48
CA GLY A 12 3.07 -27.19 13.87
C GLY A 12 1.72 -26.82 13.24
N GLU A 13 1.26 -25.58 13.42
CA GLU A 13 0.05 -25.09 12.78
C GLU A 13 0.36 -24.30 11.48
N PRO A 14 -0.43 -24.52 10.40
CA PRO A 14 -0.29 -23.76 9.17
C PRO A 14 -0.74 -22.31 9.38
N VAL A 15 0.14 -21.35 9.09
CA VAL A 15 -0.18 -19.91 9.13
C VAL A 15 -0.60 -19.47 7.74
N TYR A 16 -1.71 -18.75 7.59
CA TYR A 16 -2.18 -18.29 6.29
C TYR A 16 -1.37 -17.11 5.75
N HIS A 17 -1.24 -17.07 4.43
CA HIS A 17 -0.66 -15.92 3.74
C HIS A 17 -1.62 -14.73 3.75
N TYR A 18 -1.14 -13.56 4.19
CA TYR A 18 -1.93 -12.34 4.15
C TYR A 18 -1.65 -11.56 2.87
N MET A 19 -2.70 -11.29 2.09
CA MET A 19 -2.67 -10.57 0.80
C MET A 19 -1.51 -11.00 -0.13
N GLY A 20 -1.15 -12.28 -0.12
CA GLY A 20 -0.11 -12.87 -0.99
C GLY A 20 1.30 -12.31 -0.82
N THR A 21 1.55 -11.48 0.20
CA THR A 21 2.84 -10.79 0.42
C THR A 21 3.40 -11.01 1.82
N SER A 22 2.56 -11.14 2.86
CA SER A 22 2.94 -11.55 4.23
C SER A 22 4.24 -10.91 4.74
N THR A 23 4.35 -9.59 4.64
CA THR A 23 5.60 -8.81 4.82
C THR A 23 6.06 -8.62 6.27
N PHE A 24 5.35 -9.22 7.24
CA PHE A 24 5.72 -9.18 8.68
C PHE A 24 6.54 -10.40 9.12
N SER A 25 7.22 -11.05 8.17
CA SER A 25 8.16 -12.15 8.39
C SER A 25 9.50 -11.76 7.77
N GLU A 26 10.63 -12.17 8.39
CA GLU A 26 11.98 -11.92 7.86
C GLU A 26 12.17 -12.49 6.45
N TYR A 27 11.50 -13.62 6.17
CA TYR A 27 11.44 -14.24 4.87
C TYR A 27 9.98 -14.47 4.49
N THR A 28 9.63 -14.14 3.25
CA THR A 28 8.30 -14.37 2.69
C THR A 28 8.40 -15.04 1.33
N VAL A 29 7.41 -15.87 1.01
CA VAL A 29 7.29 -16.52 -0.30
C VAL A 29 6.11 -15.88 -1.02
N CYS A 30 6.41 -15.10 -2.06
CA CYS A 30 5.41 -14.45 -2.90
C CYS A 30 5.33 -15.14 -4.27
N ALA A 31 4.18 -15.06 -4.92
CA ALA A 31 4.07 -15.44 -6.33
C ALA A 31 4.82 -14.42 -7.20
N GLU A 32 5.42 -14.87 -8.32
CA GLU A 32 6.15 -14.00 -9.24
C GLU A 32 5.27 -12.85 -9.77
N ILE A 33 4.00 -13.12 -10.03
CA ILE A 33 2.99 -12.13 -10.43
C ILE A 33 2.73 -11.02 -9.38
N SER A 34 3.14 -11.25 -8.14
CA SER A 34 2.95 -10.33 -7.01
C SER A 34 4.21 -9.53 -6.68
N LEU A 35 5.26 -9.63 -7.51
CA LEU A 35 6.52 -8.90 -7.35
C LEU A 35 6.84 -8.09 -8.60
N ALA A 36 7.39 -6.89 -8.39
CA ALA A 36 7.94 -6.05 -9.46
C ALA A 36 9.38 -5.68 -9.13
N LYS A 37 10.28 -5.83 -10.12
CA LYS A 37 11.69 -5.48 -9.94
C LYS A 37 11.86 -3.96 -9.86
N VAL A 38 12.43 -3.48 -8.77
CA VAL A 38 12.76 -2.07 -8.54
C VAL A 38 14.25 -1.80 -8.82
N ASN A 39 14.61 -0.53 -9.02
CA ASN A 39 16.00 -0.14 -9.22
C ASN A 39 16.84 -0.49 -7.97
N PRO A 40 17.96 -1.22 -8.12
CA PRO A 40 18.81 -1.62 -6.99
C PRO A 40 19.47 -0.44 -6.26
N GLN A 41 19.57 0.74 -6.89
CA GLN A 41 20.08 1.95 -6.24
C GLN A 41 19.00 2.70 -5.43
N ALA A 42 17.74 2.28 -5.51
CA ALA A 42 16.66 2.97 -4.83
C ALA A 42 16.63 2.62 -3.33
N PRO A 43 16.44 3.62 -2.45
CA PRO A 43 16.40 3.42 -1.01
C PRO A 43 15.16 2.60 -0.60
N LEU A 44 15.36 1.38 -0.09
CA LEU A 44 14.29 0.42 0.23
C LEU A 44 13.33 0.92 1.31
N ASP A 45 13.81 1.75 2.23
CA ASP A 45 13.03 2.43 3.28
C ASP A 45 11.99 3.40 2.73
N LYS A 46 12.18 3.91 1.51
CA LYS A 46 11.23 4.82 0.84
C LYS A 46 10.38 4.08 -0.20
N VAL A 47 11.00 3.15 -0.92
CA VAL A 47 10.33 2.37 -1.98
C VAL A 47 9.27 1.43 -1.41
N CYS A 48 9.39 1.00 -0.15
CA CYS A 48 8.39 0.16 0.49
C CYS A 48 6.98 0.79 0.54
N LEU A 49 6.89 2.13 0.57
CA LEU A 49 5.62 2.86 0.55
C LEU A 49 4.88 2.76 -0.79
N LEU A 50 5.61 2.47 -1.87
CA LEU A 50 5.04 2.24 -3.20
C LEU A 50 4.27 0.91 -3.28
N GLY A 51 4.53 -0.03 -2.36
CA GLY A 51 3.84 -1.33 -2.36
C GLY A 51 2.35 -1.26 -2.01
N CYS A 52 1.88 -0.17 -1.39
CA CYS A 52 0.47 -0.03 -1.02
C CYS A 52 -0.01 1.43 -1.10
N GLY A 53 0.19 2.21 -0.03
CA GLY A 53 -0.51 3.48 0.16
C GLY A 53 -0.21 4.56 -0.88
N VAL A 54 1.05 4.68 -1.33
CA VAL A 54 1.44 5.76 -2.24
C VAL A 54 0.90 5.53 -3.65
N THR A 55 1.06 4.32 -4.19
CA THR A 55 0.56 3.98 -5.53
C THR A 55 -0.95 3.97 -5.58
N THR A 56 -1.62 3.55 -4.49
CA THR A 56 -3.08 3.60 -4.38
C THR A 56 -3.59 5.04 -4.34
N GLY A 57 -2.94 5.92 -3.59
CA GLY A 57 -3.30 7.35 -3.54
C GLY A 57 -3.12 8.05 -4.90
N ILE A 58 -1.98 7.82 -5.55
CA ILE A 58 -1.71 8.37 -6.90
C ILE A 58 -2.71 7.82 -7.92
N GLY A 59 -2.96 6.51 -7.88
CA GLY A 59 -3.94 5.86 -8.74
C GLY A 59 -5.37 6.36 -8.52
N ALA A 60 -5.76 6.62 -7.28
CA ALA A 60 -7.08 7.17 -6.97
C ALA A 60 -7.29 8.54 -7.62
N VAL A 61 -6.28 9.41 -7.62
CA VAL A 61 -6.37 10.75 -8.22
C VAL A 61 -6.31 10.68 -9.75
N HIS A 62 -5.33 9.94 -10.30
CA HIS A 62 -5.04 9.98 -11.74
C HIS A 62 -5.88 8.98 -12.55
N ASN A 63 -6.03 7.74 -12.07
CA ASN A 63 -6.69 6.67 -12.82
C ASN A 63 -8.20 6.64 -12.52
N THR A 64 -8.60 6.80 -11.25
CA THR A 64 -10.00 6.68 -10.83
C THR A 64 -10.74 8.01 -10.94
N ALA A 65 -10.29 9.05 -10.23
CA ALA A 65 -10.94 10.35 -10.20
C ALA A 65 -10.64 11.21 -11.43
N LYS A 66 -9.56 10.91 -12.17
CA LYS A 66 -9.15 11.60 -13.41
C LYS A 66 -9.13 13.13 -13.27
N VAL A 67 -8.64 13.59 -12.12
CA VAL A 67 -8.55 15.01 -11.76
C VAL A 67 -7.75 15.77 -12.80
N LYS A 68 -8.27 16.91 -13.24
CA LYS A 68 -7.60 17.82 -14.18
C LYS A 68 -7.04 19.05 -13.45
N ALA A 69 -6.07 19.70 -14.08
CA ALA A 69 -5.57 20.98 -13.58
C ALA A 69 -6.70 22.02 -13.54
N GLY A 70 -6.96 22.59 -12.37
CA GLY A 70 -8.06 23.52 -12.14
C GLY A 70 -9.27 22.93 -11.40
N ASP A 71 -9.33 21.62 -11.22
CA ASP A 71 -10.40 20.98 -10.45
C ASP A 71 -10.21 21.21 -8.95
N THR A 72 -11.27 21.60 -8.25
CA THR A 72 -11.30 21.65 -6.79
C THR A 72 -11.57 20.25 -6.25
N VAL A 73 -10.58 19.67 -5.55
CA VAL A 73 -10.67 18.32 -4.99
C VAL A 73 -10.61 18.36 -3.47
N ALA A 74 -11.52 17.62 -2.82
CA ALA A 74 -11.49 17.40 -1.37
C ALA A 74 -10.98 15.98 -1.09
N VAL A 75 -9.87 15.87 -0.34
CA VAL A 75 -9.30 14.60 0.09
C VAL A 75 -9.68 14.35 1.55
N PHE A 76 -10.50 13.33 1.79
CA PHE A 76 -10.86 12.91 3.14
C PHE A 76 -10.01 11.70 3.54
N TRP A 77 -9.14 11.87 4.53
CA TRP A 77 -8.37 10.78 5.09
C TRP A 77 -8.72 10.58 6.56
N PHE A 78 -9.45 9.49 6.87
CA PHE A 78 -9.65 9.07 8.24
C PHE A 78 -8.51 8.17 8.69
N ARG A 79 -7.39 8.78 9.06
CA ARG A 79 -6.47 8.12 9.99
C ARG A 79 -7.16 8.09 11.35
N ARG A 80 -7.57 6.91 11.81
CA ARG A 80 -8.23 6.72 13.12
C ARG A 80 -7.36 7.13 14.34
N TYR A 81 -6.15 7.66 14.14
CA TYR A 81 -5.24 8.10 15.20
C TYR A 81 -4.46 9.40 14.91
N TRP A 82 -5.04 10.35 14.17
CA TRP A 82 -4.48 11.71 14.16
C TRP A 82 -5.58 12.73 14.39
N ALA A 83 -5.84 13.02 15.66
CA ALA A 83 -6.62 14.18 16.07
C ALA A 83 -5.87 15.44 15.61
N GLY A 84 -6.39 16.10 14.58
CA GLY A 84 -5.77 17.30 14.01
C GLY A 84 -6.44 17.66 12.71
N GLY A 85 -7.73 18.01 12.78
CA GLY A 85 -8.45 18.57 11.65
C GLY A 85 -7.81 19.89 11.21
N TYR A 86 -7.32 19.94 9.98
CA TYR A 86 -7.06 21.20 9.29
C TYR A 86 -8.26 21.54 8.41
N SER A 87 -9.22 22.25 9.01
CA SER A 87 -10.25 22.98 8.28
C SER A 87 -9.69 24.35 7.88
N GLY A 88 -9.03 24.42 6.72
CA GLY A 88 -8.68 25.70 6.09
C GLY A 88 -9.93 26.37 5.54
N ARG A 89 -10.57 27.25 6.32
CA ARG A 89 -11.49 28.27 5.80
C ARG A 89 -10.68 29.25 4.94
N GLY A 90 -10.94 29.26 3.63
CA GLY A 90 -10.54 30.35 2.76
C GLY A 90 -11.53 31.50 2.91
N SER A 91 -11.11 32.55 3.62
CA SER A 91 -11.68 33.89 3.53
C SER A 91 -10.84 34.70 2.54
N GLY A 92 -11.47 35.20 1.48
CA GLY A 92 -10.85 36.05 0.45
C GLY A 92 -11.71 36.08 -0.79
#